data_AF-A0A954P1P5-F1
#
_entry.id   AF-A0A954P1P5-F1
#
_cell.length_a   1.000
_cell.length_b   1.000
_cell.length_c   1.000
_cell.angle_alpha   90.00
_cell.angle_beta   90.00
_cell.angle_gamma   90.00
#
_symmetry.space_group_name_H-M   'P 1'
#
loop_
_entity.id
_entity.type
_entity.pdbx_description
1 polymer ?
#
loop_
_entity_poly.entity_id
_entity_poly.type
_entity_poly.pdbx_seq_one_letter_code
_entity_poly.pdbx_strand_id
1 'polypeptide(L)'
;MLSRYTMSRRRPADAGPLPEGVRKDTRWRTRHILRPTQQMVEQYLADPDEEAWQEFRGAYRALLKSRFEQDRGPFDELAALAGSRNVYLGCSCPTKQNPDVRHCHTWVALEFMQEQYPAVEVVFPPAGKNAAG
;
A
#
# COMPACT_ATOMS: atom_id res chain seq x y z
N MET A 1 11.08 7.91 6.63
CA MET A 1 9.87 8.03 5.80
C MET A 1 9.33 6.66 5.35
N LEU A 2 8.02 6.45 5.45
CA LEU A 2 7.28 5.36 4.80
C LEU A 2 6.38 5.93 3.69
N SER A 3 6.48 5.39 2.47
CA SER A 3 5.67 5.85 1.34
C SER A 3 5.29 4.72 0.40
N ARG A 4 4.31 4.97 -0.47
CA ARG A 4 3.98 4.07 -1.58
C ARG A 4 4.95 4.32 -2.72
N TYR A 5 5.47 3.25 -3.29
CA TYR A 5 6.18 3.30 -4.55
C TYR A 5 5.27 2.92 -5.70
N THR A 6 5.19 3.77 -6.72
CA THR A 6 4.59 3.40 -8.00
C THR A 6 5.52 2.40 -8.67
N MET A 7 5.12 1.13 -8.72
CA MET A 7 5.78 0.16 -9.59
C MET A 7 5.56 0.57 -11.04
N SER A 8 6.40 1.44 -11.59
CA SER A 8 6.45 1.71 -13.02
C SER A 8 6.86 0.41 -13.71
N ARG A 9 5.89 -0.36 -14.24
CA ARG A 9 6.19 -1.55 -15.08
C ARG A 9 7.05 -1.18 -16.30
N ARG A 10 7.02 0.09 -16.71
CA ARG A 10 7.92 0.73 -17.66
C ARG A 10 8.25 2.09 -17.09
N ARG A 11 9.38 2.19 -16.40
CA ARG A 11 9.89 3.49 -15.98
C ARG A 11 10.26 4.27 -17.25
N PRO A 12 9.69 5.47 -17.48
CA PRO A 12 10.18 6.35 -18.53
C PRO A 12 11.69 6.53 -18.38
N ALA A 13 12.45 6.46 -19.48
CA ALA A 13 13.92 6.48 -19.43
C ALA A 13 14.49 7.75 -18.75
N ASP A 14 13.68 8.80 -18.70
CA ASP A 14 13.93 10.12 -18.12
C ASP A 14 13.49 10.26 -16.65
N ALA A 15 12.88 9.24 -16.04
CA ALA A 15 12.32 9.35 -14.68
C ALA A 15 13.37 9.37 -13.54
N GLY A 16 14.64 9.67 -13.83
CA GLY A 16 15.76 9.82 -12.88
C GLY A 16 16.33 8.49 -12.35
N PRO A 17 17.18 8.48 -11.32
CA PRO A 17 17.60 7.29 -10.57
C PRO A 17 16.48 6.83 -9.62
N LEU A 18 16.39 5.52 -9.32
CA LEU A 18 15.38 5.03 -8.37
C LEU A 18 15.59 5.76 -7.03
N PRO A 19 14.53 6.18 -6.32
CA PRO A 19 14.74 6.81 -5.04
C PRO A 19 15.47 5.84 -4.10
N GLU A 20 16.52 6.33 -3.44
CA GLU A 20 17.29 5.54 -2.49
C GLU A 20 16.39 5.07 -1.34
N GLY A 21 16.39 3.77 -1.04
CA GLY A 21 15.60 3.22 0.05
C GLY A 21 15.34 1.72 -0.05
N VAL A 22 14.58 1.21 0.92
CA VAL A 22 14.21 -0.21 1.03
C VAL A 22 12.82 -0.43 0.43
N ARG A 23 12.74 -1.30 -0.58
CA ARG A 23 11.46 -1.72 -1.15
C ARG A 23 10.88 -2.91 -0.40
N LYS A 24 9.59 -2.84 -0.04
CA LYS A 24 8.80 -3.94 0.54
C LYS A 24 7.61 -4.23 -0.36
N ASP A 25 7.53 -5.46 -0.85
CA ASP A 25 6.40 -5.91 -1.68
C ASP A 25 5.25 -6.38 -0.79
N THR A 26 4.06 -5.83 -1.04
CA THR A 26 2.86 -6.09 -0.21
C THR A 26 1.72 -6.72 -0.99
N ARG A 27 2.00 -7.34 -2.15
CA ARG A 27 0.99 -8.10 -2.90
C ARG A 27 0.46 -9.27 -2.06
N TRP A 28 -0.78 -9.68 -2.28
CA TRP A 28 -1.43 -10.78 -1.54
C TRP A 28 -0.62 -12.11 -1.56
N ARG A 29 0.14 -12.36 -2.64
CA ARG A 29 1.03 -13.53 -2.80
C ARG A 29 2.28 -13.51 -1.92
N THR A 30 2.65 -12.35 -1.39
CA THR A 30 3.81 -12.21 -0.48
C THR A 30 3.44 -12.67 0.92
N ARG A 31 4.39 -12.71 1.86
CA ARG A 31 4.12 -12.95 3.29
C ARG A 31 4.14 -11.68 4.14
N HIS A 32 4.08 -10.50 3.50
CA HIS A 32 4.20 -9.22 4.21
C HIS A 32 3.00 -8.97 5.14
N ILE A 33 3.23 -8.34 6.30
CA ILE A 33 2.17 -8.04 7.28
C ILE A 33 1.09 -7.08 6.76
N LEU A 34 1.47 -6.17 5.86
CA LEU A 34 0.57 -5.24 5.16
C LEU A 34 0.00 -5.81 3.84
N ARG A 35 -0.09 -7.13 3.67
CA ARG A 35 -0.71 -7.72 2.47
C ARG A 35 -2.23 -7.86 2.63
N PRO A 36 -3.06 -7.57 1.62
CA PRO A 36 -4.45 -7.99 1.64
C PRO A 36 -4.54 -9.51 1.46
N THR A 37 -5.71 -10.10 1.72
CA THR A 37 -5.97 -11.50 1.34
C THR A 37 -6.25 -11.59 -0.16
N GLN A 38 -6.08 -12.77 -0.74
CA GLN A 38 -6.45 -13.02 -2.13
C GLN A 38 -7.96 -12.74 -2.35
N GLN A 39 -8.80 -13.26 -1.47
CA GLN A 39 -10.25 -13.12 -1.53
C GLN A 39 -10.71 -11.66 -1.56
N MET A 40 -10.17 -10.79 -0.70
CA MET A 40 -10.52 -9.35 -0.71
C MET A 40 -10.22 -8.71 -2.06
N VAL A 41 -9.07 -9.04 -2.64
CA VAL A 41 -8.65 -8.48 -3.94
C VAL A 41 -9.54 -9.00 -5.07
N GLU A 42 -9.87 -10.30 -5.07
CA GLU A 42 -10.72 -10.91 -6.09
C GLU A 42 -12.17 -10.38 -6.02
N GLN A 43 -12.72 -10.21 -4.82
CA GLN A 43 -14.05 -9.64 -4.61
C GLN A 43 -14.13 -8.21 -5.14
N TYR A 44 -13.18 -7.35 -4.78
CA TYR A 44 -13.17 -5.96 -5.25
C TYR A 44 -12.98 -5.86 -6.77
N LEU A 45 -12.11 -6.68 -7.36
CA LEU A 45 -11.83 -6.62 -8.80
C LEU A 45 -12.91 -7.28 -9.68
N ALA A 46 -13.88 -7.98 -9.09
CA ALA A 46 -14.98 -8.60 -9.83
C ALA A 46 -15.93 -7.53 -10.41
N ASP A 47 -16.25 -6.51 -9.63
CA ASP A 47 -17.07 -5.36 -10.04
C ASP A 47 -16.60 -4.09 -9.29
N PRO A 48 -15.53 -3.43 -9.75
CA PRO A 48 -14.90 -2.36 -8.99
C PRO A 48 -15.69 -1.05 -9.13
N ASP A 49 -16.46 -0.72 -8.11
CA ASP A 49 -17.08 0.58 -7.92
C ASP A 49 -16.72 1.20 -6.56
N GLU A 50 -17.41 2.28 -6.19
CA GLU A 50 -17.19 2.96 -4.91
C GLU A 50 -17.69 2.14 -3.72
N GLU A 51 -18.80 1.43 -3.86
CA GLU A 51 -19.37 0.60 -2.78
C GLU A 51 -18.44 -0.57 -2.48
N ALA A 52 -18.05 -1.33 -3.51
CA ALA A 52 -17.08 -2.41 -3.43
C ALA A 52 -15.73 -1.93 -2.86
N TRP A 53 -15.32 -0.68 -3.18
CA TRP A 53 -14.12 -0.09 -2.59
C TRP A 53 -14.26 0.16 -1.09
N GLN A 54 -15.38 0.73 -0.64
CA GLN A 54 -15.61 0.97 0.80
C GLN A 54 -15.68 -0.34 1.57
N GLU A 55 -16.32 -1.38 1.02
CA GLU A 55 -16.32 -2.72 1.59
C GLU A 55 -14.89 -3.28 1.71
N PHE A 56 -14.11 -3.23 0.63
CA PHE A 56 -12.71 -3.65 0.64
C PHE A 56 -11.90 -2.89 1.69
N ARG A 57 -12.03 -1.56 1.72
CA ARG A 57 -11.30 -0.68 2.65
C ARG A 57 -11.63 -1.04 4.10
N GLY A 58 -12.90 -1.22 4.43
CA GLY A 58 -13.35 -1.61 5.77
C GLY A 58 -12.79 -2.97 6.17
N ALA A 59 -12.97 -3.99 5.33
CA ALA A 59 -12.51 -5.34 5.60
C ALA A 59 -10.98 -5.42 5.72
N TYR A 60 -10.26 -4.69 4.87
CA TYR A 60 -8.80 -4.64 4.90
C TYR A 60 -8.27 -3.91 6.15
N ARG A 61 -8.89 -2.81 6.57
CA ARG A 61 -8.55 -2.14 7.84
C ARG A 61 -8.77 -3.06 9.04
N ALA A 62 -9.89 -3.78 9.08
CA ALA A 62 -10.18 -4.75 10.13
C ALA A 62 -9.11 -5.87 10.19
N LEU A 63 -8.66 -6.35 9.03
CA LEU A 63 -7.57 -7.32 8.94
C LEU A 63 -6.25 -6.77 9.51
N LEU A 64 -5.87 -5.54 9.15
CA LEU A 64 -4.65 -4.93 9.66
C LEU A 64 -4.71 -4.73 11.18
N LYS A 65 -5.85 -4.26 11.69
CA LYS A 65 -6.09 -4.11 13.13
C LYS A 65 -5.96 -5.46 13.85
N SER A 66 -6.61 -6.50 13.35
CA SER A 66 -6.53 -7.84 13.92
C SER A 66 -5.09 -8.38 13.96
N ARG A 67 -4.32 -8.20 12.87
CA ARG A 67 -2.91 -8.59 12.85
C ARG A 67 -2.06 -7.79 13.84
N PHE A 68 -2.31 -6.49 13.93
CA PHE A 68 -1.60 -5.61 14.85
C PHE A 68 -1.84 -5.98 16.32
N GLU A 69 -3.08 -6.33 16.66
CA GLU A 69 -3.46 -6.79 18.01
C GLU A 69 -2.88 -8.18 18.34
N GLN A 70 -2.79 -9.08 17.34
CA GLN A 70 -2.21 -10.41 17.51
C GLN A 70 -0.70 -10.38 17.68
N ASP A 71 -0.01 -9.61 16.84
CA ASP A 71 1.43 -9.46 16.88
C ASP A 71 1.84 -8.09 16.31
N ARG A 72 2.17 -7.19 17.24
CA ARG A 72 2.63 -5.85 16.93
C ARG A 72 4.08 -5.82 16.43
N GLY A 73 4.91 -6.82 16.78
CA GLY A 73 6.36 -6.80 16.56
C GLY A 73 6.77 -6.48 15.11
N PRO A 74 6.22 -7.17 14.10
CA PRO A 74 6.52 -6.87 12.70
C PRO A 74 6.11 -5.46 12.24
N PHE A 75 5.09 -4.86 12.85
CA PHE A 75 4.69 -3.48 12.56
C PHE A 75 5.66 -2.49 13.18
N ASP A 76 6.12 -2.76 14.41
CA ASP A 76 7.15 -1.96 15.09
C ASP A 76 8.47 -2.01 14.31
N GLU A 77 8.87 -3.18 13.80
CA GLU A 77 10.05 -3.33 12.94
C GLU A 77 9.94 -2.49 11.67
N LEU A 78 8.76 -2.47 11.04
CA LEU A 78 8.52 -1.66 9.85
C LEU A 78 8.58 -0.16 10.17
N ALA A 79 7.98 0.26 11.30
CA ALA A 79 8.00 1.63 11.77
C ALA A 79 9.44 2.09 12.09
N ALA A 80 10.22 1.28 12.81
CA ALA A 80 11.61 1.55 13.12
C ALA A 80 12.48 1.62 11.86
N LEU A 81 12.25 0.73 10.89
CA LEU A 81 12.93 0.79 9.60
C LEU A 81 12.59 2.08 8.86
N ALA A 82 11.32 2.50 8.86
CA ALA A 82 10.90 3.76 8.27
C ALA A 82 11.42 4.99 9.05
N GLY A 83 11.72 4.87 10.34
CA GLY A 83 12.38 5.94 11.12
C GLY A 83 13.84 6.16 10.75
N SER A 84 14.52 5.12 10.24
CA SER A 84 15.97 5.18 9.92
C SER A 84 16.26 5.28 8.42
N ARG A 85 15.32 4.86 7.56
CA ARG A 85 15.50 4.80 6.11
C ARG A 85 14.21 5.15 5.38
N ASN A 86 14.33 5.48 4.10
CA ASN A 86 13.19 5.55 3.20
C ASN A 86 12.69 4.13 2.92
N VAL A 87 11.42 3.87 3.21
CA VAL A 87 10.75 2.59 2.95
C VAL A 87 9.62 2.78 1.95
N TYR A 88 9.61 1.91 0.95
CA TYR A 88 8.75 2.00 -0.22
C TYR A 88 7.86 0.76 -0.34
N LEU A 89 6.55 0.92 -0.14
CA LEU A 89 5.56 -0.14 -0.29
C LEU A 89 5.18 -0.32 -1.76
N GLY A 90 5.40 -1.51 -2.31
CA GLY A 90 5.04 -1.87 -3.68
C GLY A 90 3.71 -2.62 -3.78
N CYS A 91 2.77 -2.08 -4.56
CA CYS A 91 1.54 -2.77 -5.01
C CYS A 91 1.40 -2.79 -6.54
N SER A 92 0.68 -3.79 -7.06
CA SER A 92 0.30 -3.86 -8.48
C SER A 92 -1.16 -3.44 -8.72
N CYS A 93 -1.82 -2.80 -7.75
CA CYS A 93 -3.26 -2.55 -7.80
C CYS A 93 -3.67 -1.46 -8.79
N PRO A 94 -2.87 -0.38 -9.01
CA PRO A 94 -3.21 0.54 -10.08
C PRO A 94 -3.11 -0.17 -11.42
N THR A 95 -4.26 -0.41 -12.02
CA THR A 95 -4.48 -1.18 -13.25
C THR A 95 -5.53 -0.47 -14.10
N LYS A 96 -5.83 -0.99 -15.29
CA LYS A 96 -6.97 -0.49 -16.08
C LYS A 96 -8.30 -0.65 -15.35
N GLN A 97 -8.45 -1.71 -14.55
CA GLN A 97 -9.67 -2.03 -13.78
C GLN A 97 -9.75 -1.28 -12.44
N ASN A 98 -8.61 -0.84 -11.88
CA ASN A 98 -8.54 -0.01 -10.69
C ASN A 98 -7.57 1.16 -10.94
N PRO A 99 -8.04 2.24 -11.59
CA PRO A 99 -7.16 3.32 -12.06
C PRO A 99 -6.83 4.36 -10.97
N ASP A 100 -7.63 4.45 -9.90
CA ASP A 100 -7.40 5.40 -8.81
C ASP A 100 -6.37 4.86 -7.82
N VAL A 101 -5.26 5.57 -7.65
CA VAL A 101 -4.21 5.21 -6.70
C VAL A 101 -4.71 5.20 -5.25
N ARG A 102 -5.71 6.01 -4.93
CA ARG A 102 -6.34 6.08 -3.61
C ARG A 102 -7.12 4.79 -3.30
N HIS A 103 -7.49 4.04 -4.34
CA HIS A 103 -8.14 2.74 -4.24
C HIS A 103 -7.12 1.57 -4.26
N CYS A 104 -5.82 1.81 -3.95
CA CYS A 104 -4.86 0.72 -3.67
C CYS A 104 -4.82 0.41 -2.16
N HIS A 105 -4.70 -0.88 -1.81
CA HIS A 105 -4.51 -1.32 -0.42
C HIS A 105 -3.28 -0.70 0.26
N THR A 106 -2.22 -0.33 -0.47
CA THR A 106 -1.08 0.35 0.14
C THR A 106 -1.43 1.76 0.60
N TRP A 107 -2.41 2.43 -0.03
CA TRP A 107 -2.90 3.71 0.48
C TRP A 107 -3.51 3.51 1.87
N VAL A 108 -4.43 2.55 1.99
CA VAL A 108 -5.07 2.19 3.26
C VAL A 108 -4.06 1.71 4.30
N ALA A 109 -3.02 0.98 3.89
CA ALA A 109 -1.94 0.55 4.78
C ALA A 109 -1.11 1.73 5.31
N LEU A 110 -0.88 2.77 4.49
CA LEU A 110 -0.20 3.99 4.93
C LEU A 110 -1.05 4.77 5.92
N GLU A 111 -2.37 4.92 5.67
CA GLU A 111 -3.30 5.50 6.65
C GLU A 111 -3.22 4.77 7.98
N PHE A 112 -3.28 3.43 7.96
CA PHE A 112 -3.17 2.61 9.16
C PHE A 112 -1.83 2.81 9.89
N MET A 113 -0.70 2.84 9.17
CA MET A 113 0.61 3.06 9.79
C MET A 113 0.74 4.47 10.39
N GLN A 114 0.19 5.49 9.73
CA GLN A 114 0.19 6.86 10.24
C GLN A 114 -0.62 6.98 11.54
N GLU A 115 -1.77 6.30 11.61
CA GLU A 115 -2.61 6.28 12.81
C GLU A 115 -1.93 5.55 13.99
N GLN A 116 -1.32 4.37 13.74
CA GLN A 116 -0.71 3.57 14.81
C GLN A 116 0.68 4.08 15.22
N TYR A 117 1.37 4.78 14.32
CA TYR A 117 2.72 5.31 14.54
C TYR A 117 2.81 6.79 14.14
N PRO A 118 2.25 7.72 14.93
CA PRO A 118 2.23 9.15 14.59
C PRO A 118 3.60 9.79 14.41
N ALA A 119 4.65 9.20 14.99
CA ALA A 119 6.04 9.66 14.85
C ALA A 119 6.69 9.22 13.53
N VAL A 120 6.11 8.25 12.81
CA VAL A 120 6.60 7.83 11.50
C VAL A 120 6.11 8.82 10.45
N GLU A 121 7.05 9.45 9.76
CA GLU A 121 6.72 10.27 8.59
C GLU A 121 6.15 9.39 7.48
N VAL A 122 4.85 9.57 7.20
CA VAL A 122 4.13 8.90 6.12
C VAL A 122 3.87 9.89 4.99
N VAL A 123 4.32 9.54 3.78
CA VAL A 123 4.12 10.36 2.58
C VAL A 123 3.22 9.63 1.61
N PHE A 124 2.09 10.24 1.29
CA PHE A 124 1.17 9.75 0.26
C PHE A 124 1.62 10.23 -1.12
N PRO A 125 1.52 9.40 -2.17
CA PRO A 125 1.78 9.86 -3.52
C PRO A 125 0.74 10.92 -3.92
N PRO A 126 1.09 11.84 -4.83
CA PRO A 126 0.13 12.81 -5.34
C PRO A 126 -1.09 12.08 -5.92
N ALA A 127 -2.28 12.66 -5.70
CA ALA A 127 -3.53 12.15 -6.25
C ALA A 127 -3.48 12.24 -7.79
N GLY A 128 -3.00 11.18 -8.43
CA GLY A 128 -3.01 11.03 -9.87
C GLY A 128 -3.80 9.77 -10.20
N LYS A 129 -4.84 9.91 -11.03
CA LYS A 129 -5.30 8.78 -11.83
C LYS A 129 -4.09 8.33 -12.65
N ASN A 130 -3.80 7.03 -12.72
CA ASN A 130 -2.88 6.57 -13.75
C ASN A 130 -3.42 7.11 -15.07
N ALA A 131 -2.72 8.05 -15.70
CA ALA A 131 -3.00 8.42 -17.06
C ALA A 131 -2.87 7.13 -17.85
N ALA A 132 -4.01 6.59 -18.27
CA ALA A 132 -4.06 5.45 -19.15
C ALA A 132 -3.38 5.89 -20.45
N GLY A 133 -2.12 5.50 -20.61
CA GLY A 133 -1.49 5.39 -21.91
C GLY A 133 -2.00 4.16 -22.64
#